data_AF-A0A4W5RGI7-F1
#
_entry.id   AF-A0A4W5RGI7-F1
#
_cell.length_a   1.000
_cell.length_b   1.000
_cell.length_c   1.000
_cell.angle_alpha   90.00
_cell.angle_beta   90.00
_cell.angle_gamma   90.00
#
_symmetry.space_group_name_H-M   'P 1'
#
loop_
_entity.id
_entity.type
_entity.pdbx_description
1 polymer ?
#
loop_
_entity_poly.entity_id
_entity_poly.type
_entity_poly.pdbx_seq_one_letter_code
_entity_poly.pdbx_strand_id
1 'polypeptide(L)'
;MNNCVIFVKCLHARCMLHPTNVVTDQEEEALAEEEGEEEEEDMVDPLETIRAKCEASEHCAHTRERLEACTARVGSRSHTEEECTEELFDFLHARDHCVAHKLFHNVK
;
A
#
# COMPACT_ATOMS: atom_id res chain seq x y z
N MET A 1 37.92 -30.12 -4.43
CA MET A 1 37.49 -28.75 -4.11
C MET A 1 36.06 -28.78 -3.59
N ASN A 2 35.94 -29.04 -2.30
CA ASN A 2 34.73 -28.90 -1.48
C ASN A 2 34.95 -27.64 -0.60
N ASN A 3 33.86 -27.00 -0.13
CA ASN A 3 33.80 -26.11 1.07
C ASN A 3 33.40 -24.62 0.93
N CYS A 4 32.71 -24.13 -0.12
CA CYS A 4 32.19 -22.74 -0.09
C CYS A 4 30.65 -22.59 -0.11
N VAL A 5 29.90 -23.55 -0.65
CA VAL A 5 28.44 -23.41 -0.83
C VAL A 5 27.56 -23.91 0.32
N ILE A 6 28.13 -24.60 1.32
CA ILE A 6 27.36 -25.12 2.46
C ILE A 6 27.17 -24.07 3.56
N PHE A 7 28.07 -23.08 3.68
CA PHE A 7 28.01 -22.09 4.77
C PHE A 7 26.86 -21.08 4.67
N VAL A 8 26.33 -20.83 3.46
CA VAL A 8 25.23 -19.87 3.25
C VAL A 8 23.85 -20.46 3.59
N LYS A 9 23.69 -21.80 3.52
CA LYS A 9 22.43 -22.46 3.94
C LYS A 9 22.28 -22.58 5.46
N CYS A 10 23.34 -22.36 6.23
CA CYS A 10 23.32 -22.53 7.69
C CYS A 10 23.03 -21.23 8.47
N LEU A 11 23.11 -20.05 7.84
CA LEU A 11 22.85 -18.77 8.53
C LEU A 11 21.35 -18.43 8.67
N HIS A 12 20.46 -19.18 8.01
CA HIS A 12 19.01 -19.01 8.13
C HIS A 12 18.32 -20.06 9.02
N ALA A 13 19.05 -21.03 9.57
CA ALA A 13 18.45 -22.14 10.34
C ALA A 13 18.55 -21.97 11.87
N ARG A 14 18.84 -20.76 12.38
CA ARG A 14 19.09 -20.53 13.82
C ARG A 14 18.07 -19.69 14.57
N CYS A 15 16.84 -19.58 14.07
CA CYS A 15 15.69 -19.07 14.84
C CYS A 15 14.55 -20.09 14.96
N MET A 16 14.86 -21.40 14.93
CA MET A 16 13.89 -22.47 15.24
C MET A 16 14.19 -23.03 16.63
N LEU A 17 13.99 -22.21 17.66
CA LEU A 17 13.89 -22.65 19.06
C LEU A 17 13.14 -21.58 19.87
N HIS A 18 11.81 -21.63 19.79
CA HIS A 18 11.05 -21.61 21.04
C HIS A 18 9.78 -22.49 20.90
N PRO A 19 9.60 -23.49 21.77
CA PRO A 19 8.39 -24.29 21.83
C PRO A 19 7.43 -23.63 22.81
N THR A 20 6.27 -23.17 22.34
CA THR A 20 5.10 -22.99 23.20
C THR A 20 3.89 -23.51 22.44
N ASN A 21 3.14 -24.40 23.10
CA ASN A 21 1.80 -24.81 22.73
C ASN A 21 0.96 -23.59 22.32
N VAL A 22 0.68 -23.43 21.04
CA VAL A 22 -0.39 -22.56 20.53
C VAL A 22 -1.29 -23.45 19.69
N VAL A 23 -2.15 -24.18 20.39
CA VAL A 23 -3.41 -24.70 19.82
C VAL A 23 -4.48 -23.79 20.40
N THR A 24 -5.23 -22.95 19.71
CA THR A 24 -5.11 -22.35 18.37
C THR A 24 -5.98 -21.07 18.45
N ASP A 25 -5.46 -19.98 19.03
CA ASP A 25 -6.16 -18.68 18.98
C ASP A 25 -6.28 -18.16 17.52
N GLN A 26 -5.34 -18.57 16.65
CA GLN A 26 -5.31 -18.20 15.24
C GLN A 26 -6.39 -18.87 14.38
N GLU A 27 -6.92 -20.03 14.77
CA GLU A 27 -8.01 -20.69 14.02
C GLU A 27 -9.37 -20.07 14.36
N GLU A 28 -9.53 -19.54 15.58
CA GLU A 28 -10.76 -18.87 16.02
C GLU A 28 -10.87 -17.45 15.44
N GLU A 29 -9.77 -16.70 15.35
CA GLU A 29 -9.71 -15.41 14.63
C GLU A 29 -9.95 -15.57 13.12
N ALA A 30 -9.37 -16.60 12.48
CA ALA A 30 -9.57 -16.83 11.05
C ALA A 30 -11.01 -17.23 10.69
N LEU A 31 -11.70 -17.98 11.56
CA LEU A 31 -13.11 -18.33 11.38
C LEU A 31 -14.03 -17.12 11.62
N ALA A 32 -13.65 -16.24 12.55
CA ALA A 32 -14.37 -14.99 12.81
C ALA A 32 -14.13 -13.92 11.73
N GLU A 33 -12.95 -13.90 11.10
CA GLU A 33 -12.67 -13.08 9.91
C GLU A 33 -13.50 -13.55 8.71
N GLU A 34 -13.58 -14.85 8.42
CA GLU A 34 -14.38 -15.36 7.30
C GLU A 34 -15.89 -15.06 7.45
N GLU A 35 -16.47 -15.22 8.65
CA GLU A 35 -17.91 -14.88 8.84
C GLU A 35 -18.17 -13.36 8.83
N GLY A 36 -17.16 -12.52 9.08
CA GLY A 36 -17.27 -11.06 9.02
C GLY A 36 -17.04 -10.46 7.62
N GLU A 37 -16.22 -11.10 6.78
CA GLU A 37 -15.96 -10.66 5.40
C GLU A 37 -17.20 -10.72 4.51
N GLU A 38 -18.10 -11.70 4.70
CA GLU A 38 -19.33 -11.84 3.90
C GLU A 38 -20.34 -10.68 4.08
N GLU A 39 -20.31 -9.93 5.18
CA GLU A 39 -21.18 -8.76 5.41
C GLU A 39 -20.56 -7.41 4.94
N GLU A 40 -19.23 -7.32 4.81
CA GLU A 40 -18.52 -6.10 4.39
C GLU A 40 -18.38 -5.96 2.86
N GLU A 41 -18.60 -7.02 2.08
CA GLU A 41 -18.40 -7.02 0.61
C GLU A 41 -19.25 -5.98 -0.16
N ASP A 42 -20.37 -5.51 0.41
CA ASP A 42 -21.27 -4.54 -0.25
C ASP A 42 -21.14 -3.09 0.28
N MET A 43 -20.30 -2.83 1.28
CA MET A 43 -20.10 -1.47 1.82
C MET A 43 -18.99 -0.72 1.07
N VAL A 44 -19.37 0.07 0.05
CA VAL A 44 -18.42 0.90 -0.70
C VAL A 44 -18.02 2.15 0.12
N ASP A 45 -16.74 2.31 0.44
CA ASP A 45 -16.20 3.54 1.05
C ASP A 45 -16.43 4.76 0.12
N PRO A 46 -17.23 5.77 0.55
CA PRO A 46 -17.44 6.97 -0.24
C PRO A 46 -16.15 7.72 -0.57
N LEU A 47 -15.11 7.60 0.26
CA LEU A 47 -13.82 8.23 0.04
C LEU A 47 -13.16 7.74 -1.24
N GLU A 48 -13.15 6.43 -1.49
CA GLU A 48 -12.54 5.84 -2.68
C GLU A 48 -13.23 6.30 -3.97
N THR A 49 -14.56 6.33 -3.95
CA THR A 49 -15.34 6.87 -5.07
C THR A 49 -15.03 8.35 -5.35
N ILE A 50 -14.85 9.15 -4.29
CA ILE A 50 -14.58 10.59 -4.43
C ILE A 50 -13.14 10.84 -4.86
N ARG A 51 -12.17 10.07 -4.35
CA ARG A 51 -10.77 10.10 -4.79
C ARG A 51 -10.68 9.83 -6.29
N ALA A 52 -11.27 8.75 -6.78
CA ALA A 52 -11.27 8.42 -8.21
C ALA A 52 -11.84 9.55 -9.08
N LYS A 53 -12.94 10.18 -8.64
CA LYS A 53 -13.53 11.35 -9.33
C LYS A 53 -12.63 12.58 -9.30
N CYS A 54 -11.93 12.82 -8.19
CA CYS A 54 -11.01 13.95 -8.06
C CYS A 54 -9.73 13.74 -8.87
N GLU A 55 -9.19 12.53 -8.91
CA GLU A 55 -8.01 12.16 -9.70
C GLU A 55 -8.22 12.31 -11.21
N ALA A 56 -9.47 12.12 -11.68
CA ALA A 56 -9.86 12.35 -13.06
C ALA A 56 -10.07 13.84 -13.42
N SER A 57 -10.03 14.76 -12.45
CA SER A 57 -10.12 16.20 -12.73
C SER A 57 -8.86 16.71 -13.42
N GLU A 58 -8.99 17.71 -14.28
CA GLU A 58 -7.88 18.22 -15.10
C GLU A 58 -6.63 18.57 -14.26
N HIS A 59 -6.81 19.30 -13.16
CA HIS A 59 -5.70 19.71 -12.31
C HIS A 59 -5.00 18.52 -11.63
N CYS A 60 -5.77 17.56 -11.10
CA CYS A 60 -5.21 16.37 -10.46
C CYS A 60 -4.59 15.40 -11.48
N ALA A 61 -5.16 15.30 -12.68
CA ALA A 61 -4.62 14.49 -13.76
C ALA A 61 -3.25 15.01 -14.19
N HIS A 62 -3.10 16.33 -14.34
CA HIS A 62 -1.82 16.94 -14.68
C HIS A 62 -0.75 16.73 -13.60
N THR A 63 -1.08 16.90 -12.32
CA THR A 63 -0.11 16.65 -11.23
C THR A 63 0.22 15.16 -11.10
N ARG A 64 -0.75 14.26 -11.33
CA ARG A 64 -0.53 12.81 -11.43
C ARG A 64 0.42 12.45 -12.58
N GLU A 65 0.23 13.02 -13.77
CA GLU A 65 1.13 12.79 -14.92
C GLU A 65 2.59 13.19 -14.60
N ARG A 66 2.79 14.30 -13.88
CA ARG A 66 4.13 14.70 -13.41
C ARG A 66 4.73 13.68 -12.43
N LEU A 67 3.93 13.19 -11.47
CA LEU A 67 4.35 12.15 -10.53
C LEU A 67 4.70 10.84 -11.24
N GLU A 68 3.90 10.42 -12.21
CA GLU A 68 4.15 9.22 -13.02
C GLU A 68 5.44 9.38 -13.84
N ALA A 69 5.65 10.55 -14.44
CA ALA A 69 6.88 10.85 -15.19
C ALA A 69 8.13 10.84 -14.30
N CYS A 70 8.04 11.39 -13.07
CA CYS A 70 9.13 11.30 -12.10
C CYS A 70 9.38 9.83 -11.70
N THR A 71 8.32 9.10 -11.36
CA THR A 71 8.43 7.71 -10.90
C THR A 71 9.03 6.80 -11.98
N ALA A 72 8.65 6.99 -13.25
CA ALA A 72 9.24 6.30 -14.39
C ALA A 72 10.74 6.63 -14.55
N ARG A 73 11.11 7.91 -14.37
CA ARG A 73 12.51 8.36 -14.43
C ARG A 73 13.35 7.76 -13.30
N VAL A 74 12.88 7.83 -12.06
CA VAL A 74 13.57 7.28 -10.88
C VAL A 74 13.66 5.75 -10.98
N GLY A 75 12.57 5.08 -11.34
CA GLY A 75 12.54 3.61 -11.50
C GLY A 75 13.43 3.08 -12.63
N SER A 76 13.76 3.91 -13.62
CA SER A 76 14.68 3.53 -14.71
C SER A 76 16.16 3.59 -14.33
N ARG A 77 16.52 4.21 -13.20
CA ARG A 77 17.91 4.42 -12.79
C ARG A 77 18.34 3.36 -11.79
N SER A 78 19.52 2.76 -12.04
CA SER A 78 20.11 1.80 -11.10
C SER A 78 20.69 2.44 -9.84
N HIS A 79 21.11 3.71 -9.93
CA HIS A 79 21.67 4.50 -8.84
C HIS A 79 21.21 5.95 -9.00
N THR A 80 20.38 6.44 -8.09
CA THR A 80 19.87 7.82 -8.09
C THR A 80 19.55 8.23 -6.66
N GLU A 81 19.82 9.50 -6.32
CA GLU A 81 19.38 10.14 -5.07
C GLU A 81 18.11 10.98 -5.29
N GLU A 82 17.59 10.99 -6.52
CA GLU A 82 16.33 11.67 -6.86
C GLU A 82 15.13 10.97 -6.22
N GLU A 83 14.27 11.76 -5.56
CA GLU A 83 12.99 11.33 -5.00
C GLU A 83 11.85 12.11 -5.66
N CYS A 84 10.67 11.48 -5.77
CA CYS A 84 9.46 12.09 -6.34
C CYS A 84 8.53 12.69 -5.27
N THR A 85 9.09 13.08 -4.12
CA THR A 85 8.31 13.57 -2.97
C THR A 85 7.66 14.92 -3.25
N GLU A 86 8.29 15.77 -4.05
CA GLU A 86 7.71 17.04 -4.52
C GLU A 86 6.45 16.78 -5.38
N GLU A 87 6.56 15.97 -6.44
CA GLU A 87 5.42 15.65 -7.30
C GLU A 87 4.31 14.90 -6.57
N LEU A 88 4.67 14.08 -5.58
CA LEU A 88 3.71 13.42 -4.72
C LEU A 88 2.92 14.43 -3.89
N PHE A 89 3.58 15.40 -3.26
CA PHE A 89 2.89 16.43 -2.49
C PHE A 89 2.06 17.37 -3.37
N ASP A 90 2.51 17.68 -4.59
CA ASP A 90 1.71 18.42 -5.58
C ASP A 90 0.41 17.67 -5.91
N PHE A 91 0.50 16.37 -6.18
CA PHE A 91 -0.67 15.54 -6.48
C PHE A 91 -1.61 15.41 -5.27
N LEU A 92 -1.08 15.14 -4.08
CA LEU A 92 -1.86 15.05 -2.84
C LEU A 92 -2.56 16.37 -2.54
N HIS A 93 -1.87 17.49 -2.66
CA HIS A 93 -2.46 18.80 -2.44
C HIS A 93 -3.65 19.06 -3.38
N ALA A 94 -3.48 18.80 -4.69
CA ALA A 94 -4.54 18.94 -5.67
C ALA A 94 -5.74 18.03 -5.38
N ARG A 95 -5.48 16.74 -5.12
CA ARG A 95 -6.52 15.75 -4.84
C ARG A 95 -7.27 16.07 -3.56
N ASP A 96 -6.56 16.35 -2.47
CA ASP A 96 -7.16 16.55 -1.16
C ASP A 96 -7.94 17.86 -1.11
N HIS A 97 -7.51 18.90 -1.84
CA HIS A 97 -8.31 20.10 -2.06
C HIS A 97 -9.67 19.76 -2.70
N CYS A 98 -9.68 18.93 -3.76
CA CYS A 98 -10.93 18.47 -4.38
C CYS A 98 -11.77 17.57 -3.45
N VAL A 99 -11.15 16.62 -2.75
CA VAL A 99 -11.83 15.67 -1.86
C VAL A 99 -12.49 16.39 -0.69
N ALA A 100 -11.82 17.36 -0.06
CA ALA A 100 -12.35 18.11 1.06
C ALA A 100 -13.68 18.81 0.73
N HIS A 101 -13.86 19.25 -0.51
CA HIS A 101 -15.11 19.87 -0.97
C HIS A 101 -16.25 18.88 -1.23
N LYS A 102 -16.00 17.56 -1.25
CA LYS A 102 -16.98 16.54 -1.66
C LYS A 102 -17.25 15.48 -0.59
N LEU A 103 -16.24 15.11 0.19
CA LEU A 103 -16.29 13.98 1.11
C LEU A 103 -17.36 14.15 2.19
N PHE A 104 -17.41 15.32 2.83
CA PHE A 104 -18.31 15.60 3.96
C PHE A 104 -19.81 15.63 3.58
N HIS A 105 -20.15 15.48 2.30
CA HIS A 105 -21.53 15.24 1.88
C HIS A 105 -21.96 13.76 1.95
N ASN A 106 -21.00 12.85 2.08
CA ASN A 106 -21.22 11.41 2.01
C ASN A 106 -20.92 10.67 3.33
N VAL A 107 -20.33 11.36 4.30
CA VAL A 107 -20.11 10.86 5.66
C VAL A 107 -21.05 11.60 6.63
N LYS A 108 -21.64 10.89 7.60
CA LYS A 108 -22.57 11.44 8.61
C LYS A 108 -21.92 11.58 9.96
#